data_AF-A0A351WSZ9-F1
#
_entry.id   AF-A0A351WSZ9-F1
#
_cell.length_a   1.000
_cell.length_b   1.000
_cell.length_c   1.000
_cell.angle_alpha   90.00
_cell.angle_beta   90.00
_cell.angle_gamma   90.00
#
_symmetry.space_group_name_H-M   'P 1'
#
loop_
_entity.id
_entity.type
_entity.pdbx_description
1 polymer ?
#
loop_
_entity_poly.entity_id
_entity_poly.type
_entity_poly.pdbx_seq_one_letter_code
_entity_poly.pdbx_strand_id
1 'polypeptide(L)'
;MLNMTPNNMRYAMPISLAEDIRSVTDLKRHTREILDHVHQSGRPMVLTVNGRADAVIIDARVYEKHLKAMNLGRLLSEAEVQVSGGQTRSARAFLKEFKNGRKL
;
A
#
# COMPACT_ATOMS: atom_id res chain seq x y z
N MET A 1 -1.61 -2.12 22.61
CA MET A 1 -1.69 -0.82 21.92
C MET A 1 -0.49 -0.72 21.00
N LEU A 2 -0.72 -0.63 19.68
CA LEU A 2 0.38 -0.52 18.72
C LEU A 2 1.03 0.86 18.90
N ASN A 3 2.24 0.90 19.47
CA ASN A 3 2.95 2.14 19.72
C ASN A 3 3.29 2.81 18.39
N MET A 4 2.60 3.91 18.08
CA MET A 4 2.76 4.66 16.85
C MET A 4 4.06 5.46 16.93
N THR A 5 5.12 4.98 16.28
CA THR A 5 6.38 5.73 16.16
C THR A 5 6.33 6.66 14.94
N PRO A 6 7.15 7.74 14.91
CA PRO A 6 7.14 8.75 13.82
C PRO A 6 7.38 8.17 12.42
N ASN A 7 7.99 6.99 12.32
CA ASN A 7 8.31 6.34 11.05
C ASN A 7 7.06 5.86 10.28
N ASN A 8 5.91 5.69 10.96
CA ASN A 8 4.63 5.33 10.34
C ASN A 8 4.01 6.46 9.51
N MET A 9 4.46 7.71 9.66
CA MET A 9 3.92 8.83 8.89
C MET A 9 4.30 8.77 7.40
N ARG A 10 5.31 7.97 7.04
CA ARG A 10 5.65 7.66 5.64
C ARG A 10 4.77 6.58 5.00
N TYR A 11 3.86 5.97 5.76
CA TYR A 11 2.90 4.97 5.28
C TYR A 11 1.46 5.48 5.18
N ALA A 12 1.13 6.59 5.83
CA ALA A 12 -0.13 7.28 5.57
C ALA A 12 -0.02 7.99 4.22
N MET A 13 -0.99 7.79 3.31
CA MET A 13 -1.12 8.66 2.14
C MET A 13 -1.72 9.98 2.60
N PRO A 14 -0.95 11.08 2.68
CA PRO A 14 -1.51 12.35 3.10
C PRO A 14 -2.37 12.92 1.96
N ILE A 15 -3.50 13.55 2.31
CA ILE A 15 -4.38 14.22 1.37
C ILE A 15 -4.62 15.66 1.84
N SER A 16 -4.58 16.63 0.93
CA SER A 16 -5.11 17.97 1.19
C SER A 16 -6.48 18.10 0.55
N LEU A 17 -7.50 18.35 1.38
CA LEU A 17 -8.86 18.53 0.88
C LEU A 17 -9.00 19.73 -0.07
N ALA A 18 -8.10 20.73 0.03
CA ALA A 18 -8.13 21.91 -0.81
C ALA A 18 -7.47 21.70 -2.19
N GLU A 19 -6.46 20.81 -2.27
CA GLU A 19 -5.64 20.65 -3.48
C GLU A 19 -5.94 19.34 -4.23
N ASP A 20 -6.37 18.31 -3.50
CA ASP A 20 -6.46 16.94 -4.02
C ASP A 20 -7.90 16.50 -4.32
N ILE A 21 -8.85 17.44 -4.40
CA ILE A 21 -10.24 17.16 -4.80
C ILE A 21 -10.54 17.91 -6.08
N ARG A 22 -10.75 17.19 -7.17
CA ARG A 22 -11.08 17.76 -8.49
C ARG A 22 -12.31 17.06 -9.08
N SER A 23 -13.01 17.69 -10.01
CA SER A 23 -14.12 17.03 -10.71
C SER A 23 -13.63 16.25 -11.93
N VAL A 24 -14.37 15.25 -12.38
CA VAL A 24 -14.06 14.54 -13.64
C VAL A 24 -14.09 15.49 -14.85
N THR A 25 -14.94 16.52 -14.82
CA THR A 25 -14.98 17.57 -15.85
C THR A 25 -13.68 18.38 -15.88
N ASP A 26 -13.16 18.68 -14.70
CA ASP A 26 -11.91 19.42 -14.53
C ASP A 26 -10.70 18.59 -14.98
N LEU A 27 -10.68 17.29 -14.64
CA LEU A 27 -9.70 16.33 -15.17
C LEU A 27 -9.65 16.33 -16.71
N LYS A 28 -10.81 16.34 -17.39
CA LYS A 28 -10.87 16.37 -18.85
C LYS A 28 -10.26 17.64 -19.46
N ARG A 29 -10.33 18.77 -18.74
CA ARG A 29 -9.82 20.07 -19.21
C ARG A 29 -8.35 20.28 -18.85
N HIS A 30 -7.92 19.78 -17.68
CA HIS A 30 -6.61 20.04 -17.08
C HIS A 30 -5.81 18.75 -16.82
N THR A 31 -5.92 17.76 -17.72
CA THR A 31 -5.37 16.41 -17.50
C THR A 31 -3.88 16.43 -17.16
N ARG A 32 -3.07 17.17 -17.93
CA ARG A 32 -1.61 17.17 -17.75
C ARG A 32 -1.20 17.77 -16.41
N GLU A 33 -1.75 18.93 -16.06
CA GLU A 33 -1.50 19.61 -14.78
C GLU A 33 -1.87 18.71 -13.59
N ILE A 34 -3.04 18.07 -13.65
CA ILE A 34 -3.51 17.17 -12.60
C ILE A 34 -2.58 15.96 -12.46
N LEU A 35 -2.20 15.33 -13.57
CA LEU A 35 -1.27 14.20 -13.53
C LEU A 35 0.11 14.65 -13.02
N ASP A 36 0.60 15.81 -13.44
CA ASP A 36 1.88 16.36 -12.97
C ASP A 36 1.84 16.62 -11.46
N HIS A 37 0.74 17.17 -10.91
CA HIS A 37 0.54 17.33 -9.46
C HIS A 37 0.59 16.00 -8.72
N VAL A 38 -0.11 14.96 -9.21
CA VAL A 38 -0.10 13.62 -8.60
C VAL A 38 1.31 13.03 -8.60
N HIS A 39 2.05 13.16 -9.71
CA HIS A 39 3.43 12.65 -9.82
C HIS A 39 4.41 13.41 -8.92
N GLN A 40 4.30 14.74 -8.84
CA GLN A 40 5.24 15.59 -8.09
C GLN A 40 4.99 15.53 -6.58
N SER A 41 3.72 15.58 -6.17
CA SER A 41 3.34 15.54 -4.76
C SER A 41 3.43 14.13 -4.18
N GLY A 42 3.25 13.09 -5.00
CA GLY A 42 3.07 11.72 -4.55
C GLY A 42 1.78 11.51 -3.75
N ARG A 43 0.87 12.50 -3.74
CA ARG A 43 -0.41 12.46 -3.02
C ARG A 43 -1.52 11.94 -3.95
N PRO A 44 -2.47 11.16 -3.41
CA PRO A 44 -3.63 10.72 -4.18
C PRO A 44 -4.55 11.92 -4.49
N MET A 45 -5.21 11.90 -5.64
CA MET A 45 -6.24 12.88 -6.00
C MET A 45 -7.62 12.23 -6.09
N VAL A 46 -8.59 12.75 -5.35
CA VAL A 46 -9.99 12.35 -5.39
C VAL A 46 -10.69 13.05 -6.55
N LEU A 47 -11.35 12.25 -7.39
CA LEU A 47 -12.22 12.71 -8.45
C LEU A 47 -13.67 12.71 -8.00
N THR A 48 -14.38 13.77 -8.35
CA THR A 48 -15.81 13.92 -8.04
C THR A 48 -16.69 13.92 -9.30
N VAL A 49 -17.86 13.33 -9.16
CA VAL A 49 -18.97 13.40 -10.13
C VAL A 49 -20.18 13.98 -9.38
N ASN A 50 -20.74 15.09 -9.90
CA ASN A 50 -21.87 15.79 -9.26
C ASN A 50 -21.62 16.11 -7.77
N GLY A 51 -20.38 16.52 -7.43
CA GLY A 51 -19.99 16.88 -6.07
C GLY A 51 -19.76 15.71 -5.11
N ARG A 52 -19.85 14.46 -5.59
CA ARG A 52 -19.59 13.26 -4.78
C ARG A 52 -18.30 12.59 -5.22
N ALA A 53 -17.50 12.13 -4.25
CA ALA A 53 -16.31 11.34 -4.52
C ALA A 53 -16.68 10.06 -5.28
N ASP A 54 -15.94 9.77 -6.34
CA ASP A 54 -16.23 8.67 -7.28
C ASP A 54 -15.00 7.80 -7.53
N ALA A 55 -13.84 8.41 -7.75
CA ALA A 55 -12.59 7.70 -8.03
C ALA A 55 -11.37 8.39 -7.39
N VAL A 56 -10.23 7.71 -7.40
CA VAL A 56 -8.94 8.25 -6.92
C VAL A 56 -7.85 7.99 -7.95
N ILE A 57 -7.04 8.99 -8.27
CA ILE A 57 -5.82 8.88 -9.08
C ILE A 57 -4.62 8.80 -8.15
N ILE A 58 -3.70 7.86 -8.42
CA ILE A 58 -2.45 7.67 -7.67
C ILE A 58 -1.32 7.43 -8.67
N ASP A 59 -0.12 7.96 -8.41
CA ASP A 59 1.09 7.59 -9.16
C ASP A 59 1.28 6.07 -9.09
N ALA A 60 1.57 5.44 -10.24
CA ALA A 60 1.66 3.99 -10.35
C ALA A 60 2.74 3.38 -9.42
N ARG A 61 3.89 4.04 -9.27
CA ARG A 61 4.99 3.55 -8.40
C ARG A 61 4.61 3.67 -6.93
N VAL A 62 3.89 4.73 -6.55
CA VAL A 62 3.34 4.89 -5.21
C VAL A 62 2.32 3.77 -4.95
N TYR A 63 1.38 3.54 -5.86
CA TYR A 63 0.41 2.45 -5.75
C TYR A 63 1.08 1.07 -5.62
N GLU A 64 2.07 0.75 -6.47
CA GLU A 64 2.81 -0.51 -6.41
C GLU A 64 3.53 -0.70 -5.07
N LYS A 65 4.12 0.36 -4.51
CA LYS A 65 4.78 0.31 -3.20
C LYS A 65 3.78 -0.05 -2.10
N HIS A 66 2.62 0.60 -2.11
CA HIS A 66 1.55 0.30 -1.15
C HIS A 66 1.00 -1.12 -1.35
N LEU A 67 0.81 -1.56 -2.59
CA LEU A 67 0.35 -2.91 -2.91
C LEU A 67 1.31 -3.98 -2.38
N LYS A 68 2.63 -3.79 -2.57
CA LYS A 68 3.68 -4.68 -2.01
C LYS A 68 3.61 -4.74 -0.48
N ALA A 69 3.46 -3.60 0.18
CA ALA A 69 3.37 -3.53 1.63
C ALA A 69 2.10 -4.22 2.16
N MET A 70 0.94 -4.02 1.53
CA MET A 70 -0.31 -4.69 1.90
C MET A 70 -0.22 -6.21 1.73
N ASN A 71 0.35 -6.68 0.62
CA ASN A 71 0.54 -8.10 0.37
C ASN A 71 1.44 -8.73 1.43
N LEU A 72 2.56 -8.08 1.76
CA LEU A 72 3.44 -8.55 2.84
C LEU A 72 2.72 -8.55 4.19
N GLY A 73 1.99 -7.48 4.51
CA GLY A 73 1.23 -7.38 5.75
C GLY A 73 0.21 -8.51 5.91
N ARG A 74 -0.45 -8.92 4.83
CA ARG A 74 -1.38 -10.06 4.85
C ARG A 74 -0.67 -11.38 5.16
N LEU A 75 0.47 -11.64 4.50
CA LEU A 75 1.27 -12.83 4.75
C LEU A 75 1.76 -12.88 6.20
N LEU A 76 2.21 -11.74 6.73
CA LEU A 76 2.66 -11.62 8.12
C LEU A 76 1.52 -11.82 9.11
N SER A 77 0.35 -11.24 8.86
CA SER A 77 -0.82 -11.39 9.72
C SER A 77 -1.25 -12.86 9.82
N GLU A 78 -1.28 -13.58 8.71
CA GLU A 78 -1.56 -15.03 8.70
C GLU A 78 -0.48 -15.80 9.48
N ALA A 79 0.80 -15.46 9.31
CA ALA A 79 1.90 -16.09 10.04
C ALA A 79 1.86 -15.80 11.56
N GLU A 80 1.48 -14.59 11.97
CA GLU A 80 1.32 -14.21 13.38
C GLU A 80 0.24 -15.07 14.06
N VAL A 81 -0.88 -15.31 13.38
CA VAL A 81 -1.93 -16.23 13.88
C VAL A 81 -1.38 -17.64 14.05
N GLN A 82 -0.67 -18.18 13.04
CA GLN A 82 -0.07 -19.51 13.12
C GLN A 82 0.93 -19.65 14.27
N VAL A 83 1.81 -18.65 14.45
CA VAL A 83 2.77 -18.62 15.55
C VAL A 83 2.07 -18.59 16.90
N SER A 84 1.05 -17.74 17.05
CA SER A 84 0.27 -17.66 18.31
C SER A 84 -0.49 -18.95 18.63
N GLY A 85 -0.92 -19.68 17.59
CA GLY A 85 -1.57 -20.98 17.71
C GLY A 85 -0.60 -22.16 17.84
N GLY A 86 0.71 -21.92 17.96
CA GLY A 86 1.72 -22.97 18.07
C GLY A 86 1.97 -23.77 16.79
N GLN A 87 1.42 -23.35 15.65
CA GLN A 87 1.60 -23.97 14.34
C GLN A 87 2.97 -23.63 13.74
N THR A 88 4.03 -23.98 14.47
CA THR A 88 5.41 -23.70 14.11
C THR A 88 6.21 -25.00 14.01
N ARG A 89 7.36 -24.93 13.35
CA ARG A 89 8.33 -26.04 13.33
C ARG A 89 9.73 -25.51 13.56
N SER A 90 10.62 -26.35 14.07
CA SER A 90 12.01 -25.93 14.27
C SER A 90 12.70 -25.65 12.93
N ALA A 91 13.36 -24.50 12.84
CA ALA A 91 14.11 -24.11 11.65
C ALA A 91 15.21 -25.13 11.30
N ARG A 92 15.88 -25.71 12.32
CA ARG A 92 16.93 -26.73 12.11
C ARG A 92 16.38 -27.99 11.46
N ALA A 93 15.20 -28.44 11.89
CA ALA A 93 14.56 -29.64 11.34
C ALA A 93 14.15 -29.40 9.88
N PHE A 94 13.55 -28.25 9.59
CA PHE A 94 13.21 -27.87 8.21
C PHE A 94 14.44 -27.79 7.30
N LEU A 95 15.51 -27.12 7.74
CA LEU A 95 16.72 -26.98 6.91
C LEU A 95 17.38 -28.34 6.60
N LYS A 96 17.32 -29.29 7.54
CA LYS A 96 17.79 -30.66 7.32
C LYS A 96 16.94 -31.38 6.27
N GLU A 97 15.61 -31.31 6.39
CA GLU A 97 14.67 -31.88 5.41
C GLU A 97 14.84 -31.27 4.01
N PHE A 98 14.91 -29.95 3.94
CA PHE A 98 15.01 -29.20 2.68
C PHE A 98 16.30 -29.51 1.90
N LYS A 99 17.43 -29.63 2.59
CA LYS A 99 18.71 -30.04 1.99
C LYS A 99 18.72 -31.48 1.50
N ASN A 100 17.95 -32.36 2.13
CA ASN A 100 17.86 -33.76 1.71
C ASN A 100 16.90 -33.96 0.52
N GLY A 101 15.85 -33.13 0.43
CA GLY A 101 14.86 -33.17 -0.66
C GLY A 101 15.32 -32.47 -1.95
N ARG A 102 16.18 -31.46 -1.84
CA ARG A 102 16.92 -30.91 -2.98
C ARG A 102 18.31 -31.54 -2.97
N LYS A 103 18.52 -32.62 -3.76
CA LYS A 103 19.88 -33.03 -4.14
C LYS A 103 20.56 -31.85 -4.87
N LEU A 104 21.18 -30.96 -4.10
CA LEU A 104 22.21 -30.02 -4.54
C LEU A 104 23.56 -30.62 -4.14
#